data_AF-A0A962JGW6-F1
#
_entry.id   AF-A0A962JGW6-F1
#
_cell.length_a   1.000
_cell.length_b   1.000
_cell.length_c   1.000
_cell.angle_alpha   90.00
_cell.angle_beta   90.00
_cell.angle_gamma   90.00
#
_symmetry.space_group_name_H-M   'P 1'
#
loop_
_entity.id
_entity.type
_entity.pdbx_description
1 polymer ?
#
loop_
_entity_poly.entity_id
_entity_poly.type
_entity_poly.pdbx_seq_one_letter_code
_entity_poly.pdbx_strand_id
1 'polypeptide(L)'
;MVEFMKQLNVQILSFIILIGAVFLISRDWSSDQEKQTRAIMGQWAEKLDRNVTPSGVYIQWESDTLPENDAWGTPLRVVYKNEGVAERLFVDSAGEDKSWGTKDDIQVSKMQINAKGIGEGVKEHTAEVAKKTAQGYVKSLKEEFKKSDENKP
;
A
#
# COMPACT_ATOMS: atom_id res chain seq x y z
N MET A 1 44.98 12.53 39.12
CA MET A 1 44.01 13.15 38.18
C MET A 1 43.90 12.37 36.86
N VAL A 2 45.02 12.03 36.20
CA VAL A 2 45.01 11.28 34.91
C VAL A 2 44.42 9.86 35.03
N GLU A 3 44.70 9.12 36.10
CA GLU A 3 44.15 7.77 36.28
C GLU A 3 42.64 7.74 36.54
N PHE A 4 42.13 8.72 37.31
CA PHE A 4 40.70 8.88 37.54
C PHE A 4 39.93 9.14 36.24
N MET A 5 40.48 9.98 35.35
CA MET A 5 39.89 10.25 34.03
C MET A 5 39.92 9.02 33.11
N LYS A 6 40.95 8.19 33.18
CA LYS A 6 41.03 6.92 32.43
C LYS A 6 39.97 5.91 32.92
N GLN A 7 39.80 5.78 34.22
CA GLN A 7 38.81 4.87 34.82
C GLN A 7 37.37 5.28 34.50
N LEU A 8 37.08 6.58 34.54
CA LEU A 8 35.77 7.13 34.18
C LEU A 8 35.44 6.89 32.69
N ASN A 9 36.40 7.09 31.79
CA ASN A 9 36.20 6.86 30.35
C ASN A 9 35.94 5.39 30.01
N VAL A 10 36.62 4.45 30.70
CA VAL A 10 36.40 3.01 30.51
C VAL A 10 35.01 2.59 31.00
N GLN A 11 34.53 3.15 32.12
CA GLN A 11 33.17 2.90 32.61
C GLN A 11 32.08 3.45 31.68
N ILE A 12 32.26 4.66 31.15
CA ILE A 12 31.31 5.25 30.21
C ILE A 12 31.27 4.42 28.91
N LEU A 13 32.43 4.04 28.38
CA LEU A 13 32.50 3.25 27.14
C LEU A 13 31.84 1.87 27.32
N SER A 14 32.06 1.20 28.45
CA SER A 14 31.42 -0.09 28.75
C SER A 14 29.91 0.05 28.91
N PHE A 15 29.41 1.12 29.53
CA PHE A 15 27.98 1.41 29.58
C PHE A 15 27.36 1.63 28.19
N ILE A 16 28.03 2.40 27.33
CA ILE A 16 27.56 2.64 25.95
C ILE A 16 27.52 1.34 25.15
N ILE A 17 28.53 0.49 25.27
CA ILE A 17 28.56 -0.82 24.62
C ILE A 17 27.43 -1.71 25.14
N LEU A 18 27.16 -1.69 26.45
CA LEU A 18 26.09 -2.48 27.05
C LEU A 18 24.70 -2.02 26.58
N ILE A 19 24.46 -0.70 26.53
CA ILE A 19 23.22 -0.13 25.98
C ILE A 19 23.08 -0.45 24.50
N GLY A 20 24.16 -0.33 23.72
CA GLY A 20 24.18 -0.70 22.30
C GLY A 20 23.88 -2.19 22.08
N ALA A 21 24.44 -3.07 22.90
CA ALA A 21 24.19 -4.51 22.83
C ALA A 21 22.74 -4.86 23.18
N VAL A 22 22.18 -4.25 24.23
CA VAL A 22 20.76 -4.42 24.60
C VAL A 22 19.85 -3.91 23.48
N PHE A 23 20.17 -2.76 22.88
CA PHE A 23 19.40 -2.19 21.77
C PHE A 23 19.44 -3.08 20.51
N LEU A 24 20.57 -3.74 20.23
CA LEU A 24 20.70 -4.68 19.12
C LEU A 24 19.95 -6.00 19.36
N ILE A 25 19.96 -6.52 20.59
CA ILE A 25 19.22 -7.76 20.94
C ILE A 25 17.70 -7.52 20.89
N SER A 26 17.22 -6.34 21.27
CA SER A 26 15.79 -5.99 21.22
C SER A 26 15.24 -5.82 19.79
N ARG A 27 16.09 -5.77 18.76
CA ARG A 27 15.68 -5.41 17.40
C ARG A 27 15.25 -6.60 16.53
N ASP A 28 15.54 -7.84 16.94
CA ASP A 28 15.26 -9.06 16.15
C ASP A 28 14.10 -9.92 16.70
N TRP A 29 13.32 -9.38 17.63
CA TRP A 29 12.16 -10.03 18.24
C TRP A 29 10.87 -9.79 17.42
N SER A 30 10.87 -10.19 16.14
CA SER A 30 9.59 -10.61 15.55
C SER A 30 9.28 -11.97 16.15
N SER A 31 8.24 -12.05 16.97
CA SER A 31 7.87 -13.28 17.67
C SER A 31 7.62 -14.41 16.66
N ASP A 32 7.93 -15.66 17.03
CA ASP A 32 7.65 -16.80 16.14
C ASP A 32 6.17 -16.86 15.73
N GLN A 33 5.29 -16.34 16.58
CA GLN A 33 3.86 -16.13 16.30
C GLN A 33 3.63 -15.20 15.10
N GLU A 34 4.29 -14.04 15.05
CA GLU A 34 4.19 -13.11 13.93
C GLU A 34 4.65 -13.76 12.61
N LYS A 35 5.76 -14.50 12.65
CA LYS A 35 6.28 -15.22 11.47
C LYS A 35 5.29 -16.28 10.97
N GLN A 36 4.70 -17.04 11.87
CA GLN A 36 3.67 -18.03 11.55
C GLN A 36 2.42 -17.37 10.96
N THR A 37 1.92 -16.30 11.60
CA THR A 37 0.77 -15.52 11.11
C THR A 37 1.04 -14.98 9.71
N ARG A 38 2.21 -14.37 9.46
CA ARG A 38 2.60 -13.87 8.14
C ARG A 38 2.65 -14.97 7.08
N ALA A 39 3.11 -16.18 7.44
CA ALA A 39 3.13 -17.31 6.52
C ALA A 39 1.72 -17.75 6.12
N ILE A 40 0.80 -17.88 7.09
CA ILE A 40 -0.61 -18.23 6.84
C ILE A 40 -1.29 -17.15 5.99
N MET A 41 -1.12 -15.88 6.36
CA MET A 41 -1.66 -14.76 5.58
C MET A 41 -1.11 -14.74 4.15
N GLY A 42 0.18 -15.05 3.98
CA GLY A 42 0.81 -15.16 2.67
C GLY A 42 0.19 -16.26 1.81
N GLN A 43 -0.04 -17.44 2.38
CA GLN A 43 -0.72 -18.55 1.69
C GLN A 43 -2.13 -18.18 1.26
N TRP A 44 -2.88 -17.50 2.12
CA TRP A 44 -4.22 -17.01 1.78
C TRP A 44 -4.21 -15.93 0.72
N ALA A 45 -3.31 -14.95 0.84
CA ALA A 45 -3.15 -13.91 -0.16
C ALA A 45 -2.83 -14.52 -1.53
N GLU A 46 -1.94 -15.51 -1.61
CA GLU A 46 -1.63 -16.23 -2.85
C GLU A 46 -2.80 -17.06 -3.39
N LYS A 47 -3.56 -17.72 -2.51
CA LYS A 47 -4.73 -18.51 -2.90
C LYS A 47 -5.82 -17.62 -3.49
N LEU A 48 -6.11 -16.49 -2.84
CA LEU A 48 -7.09 -15.52 -3.30
C LEU A 48 -6.60 -14.77 -4.55
N ASP A 49 -5.30 -14.51 -4.66
CA ASP A 49 -4.70 -13.85 -5.82
C ASP A 49 -4.84 -14.66 -7.11
N ARG A 50 -4.91 -15.99 -7.01
CA ARG A 50 -5.20 -16.87 -8.15
C ARG A 50 -6.68 -16.88 -8.53
N ASN A 51 -7.57 -16.43 -7.65
CA ASN A 51 -9.01 -16.44 -7.86
C ASN A 51 -9.47 -15.10 -8.45
N VAL A 52 -9.10 -14.87 -9.70
CA VAL A 52 -9.44 -13.66 -10.46
C VAL A 52 -10.31 -14.00 -11.66
N THR A 53 -11.15 -13.05 -12.05
CA THR A 53 -11.87 -13.11 -13.31
C THR A 53 -10.90 -12.96 -14.49
N PRO A 54 -11.30 -13.33 -15.72
CA PRO A 54 -10.49 -13.10 -16.91
C PRO A 54 -10.11 -11.63 -17.16
N SER A 55 -10.82 -10.67 -16.56
CA SER A 55 -10.50 -9.24 -16.65
C SER A 55 -9.52 -8.75 -15.57
N GLY A 56 -9.01 -9.63 -14.71
CA GLY A 56 -8.07 -9.28 -13.64
C GLY A 56 -8.71 -8.65 -12.40
N VAL A 57 -10.00 -8.95 -12.17
CA VAL A 57 -10.74 -8.49 -10.97
C VAL A 57 -10.81 -9.65 -9.99
N TYR A 58 -10.57 -9.41 -8.70
CA TYR A 58 -10.65 -10.47 -7.70
C TYR A 58 -12.09 -10.96 -7.53
N ILE A 59 -12.23 -12.27 -7.37
CA ILE A 59 -13.48 -12.87 -6.92
C ILE A 59 -13.51 -12.75 -5.40
N GLN A 60 -14.47 -11.98 -4.90
CA GLN A 60 -14.59 -11.72 -3.45
C GLN A 60 -14.89 -13.00 -2.69
N TRP A 61 -14.19 -13.19 -1.58
CA TRP A 61 -14.52 -14.20 -0.59
C TRP A 61 -15.92 -13.94 -0.02
N GLU A 62 -16.62 -15.01 0.34
CA GLU A 62 -18.03 -14.94 0.77
C GLU A 62 -18.22 -14.19 2.10
N SER A 63 -17.17 -14.07 2.91
CA SER A 63 -17.14 -13.36 4.18
C SER A 63 -15.96 -12.38 4.20
N ASP A 64 -16.02 -11.43 5.13
CA ASP A 64 -14.92 -10.56 5.55
C ASP A 64 -13.86 -11.29 6.38
N THR A 65 -14.13 -12.53 6.80
CA THR A 65 -13.21 -13.36 7.60
C THR A 65 -12.85 -14.67 6.90
N LEU A 66 -11.62 -15.13 7.13
CA LEU A 66 -11.09 -16.40 6.64
C LEU A 66 -11.28 -17.50 7.70
N PRO A 67 -11.32 -18.78 7.30
CA PRO A 67 -11.55 -19.88 8.23
C PRO A 67 -10.38 -20.14 9.19
N GLU A 68 -9.15 -19.75 8.84
CA GLU A 68 -8.00 -19.80 9.74
C GLU A 68 -7.88 -18.55 10.61
N ASN A 69 -7.42 -18.79 11.83
CA ASN A 69 -7.05 -17.75 12.77
C ASN A 69 -5.55 -17.43 12.67
N ASP A 70 -5.16 -16.24 13.13
CA ASP A 70 -3.78 -15.90 13.44
C ASP A 70 -3.23 -16.72 14.63
N ALA A 71 -1.93 -16.56 14.90
CA ALA A 71 -1.26 -17.24 16.02
C ALA A 71 -1.79 -16.84 17.41
N TRP A 72 -2.60 -15.80 17.52
CA TRP A 72 -3.23 -15.31 18.76
C TRP A 72 -4.72 -15.73 18.88
N GLY A 73 -5.23 -16.46 17.89
CA GLY A 73 -6.60 -16.98 17.86
C GLY A 73 -7.64 -15.99 17.34
N THR A 74 -7.22 -14.91 16.67
CA THR A 74 -8.13 -13.96 16.03
C THR A 74 -8.37 -14.37 14.56
N PRO A 75 -9.61 -14.37 14.07
CA PRO A 75 -9.88 -14.64 12.65
C PRO A 75 -9.17 -13.63 11.75
N LEU A 76 -8.53 -14.12 10.68
CA LEU A 76 -7.94 -13.26 9.66
C LEU A 76 -9.04 -12.56 8.88
N ARG A 77 -8.81 -11.29 8.52
CA ARG A 77 -9.72 -10.50 7.70
C ARG A 77 -9.25 -10.40 6.27
N VAL A 78 -10.19 -10.26 5.35
CA VAL A 78 -9.92 -10.02 3.94
C VAL A 78 -10.61 -8.74 3.47
N VAL A 79 -9.87 -7.87 2.79
CA VAL A 79 -10.37 -6.62 2.24
C VAL A 79 -9.96 -6.47 0.79
N TYR A 80 -10.91 -6.10 -0.07
CA TYR A 80 -10.69 -5.82 -1.47
C TYR A 80 -10.88 -4.32 -1.72
N LYS A 81 -9.93 -3.68 -2.39
CA LYS A 81 -9.98 -2.26 -2.71
C LYS A 81 -9.73 -2.04 -4.19
N ASN A 82 -10.69 -1.42 -4.86
CA ASN A 82 -10.56 -1.02 -6.25
C ASN A 82 -9.91 0.37 -6.34
N GLU A 83 -8.78 0.47 -7.03
CA GLU A 83 -8.01 1.70 -7.26
C GLU A 83 -8.07 2.12 -8.75
N GLY A 84 -9.16 1.78 -9.43
CA GLY A 84 -9.45 2.12 -10.82
C GLY A 84 -8.75 1.19 -11.80
N VAL A 85 -7.45 1.38 -11.99
CA VAL A 85 -6.63 0.58 -12.93
C VAL A 85 -6.10 -0.73 -12.32
N ALA A 86 -6.17 -0.85 -11.01
CA ALA A 86 -5.74 -2.01 -10.27
C ALA A 86 -6.73 -2.30 -9.13
N GLU A 87 -6.82 -3.57 -8.77
CA GLU A 87 -7.49 -4.00 -7.56
C GLU A 87 -6.45 -4.54 -6.59
N ARG A 88 -6.59 -4.17 -5.31
CA ARG A 88 -5.70 -4.59 -4.25
C ARG A 88 -6.46 -5.48 -3.27
N LEU A 89 -5.86 -6.63 -2.97
CA LEU A 89 -6.31 -7.57 -1.97
C LEU A 89 -5.45 -7.36 -0.73
N PHE A 90 -6.08 -7.31 0.43
CA PHE A 90 -5.44 -7.28 1.74
C PHE A 90 -5.92 -8.46 2.56
N VAL A 91 -4.99 -9.12 3.23
CA VAL A 91 -5.26 -10.06 4.31
C VAL A 91 -4.67 -9.44 5.57
N ASP A 92 -5.50 -9.30 6.60
CA ASP A 92 -5.19 -8.58 7.83
C ASP A 92 -5.29 -9.49 9.06
N SER A 93 -4.41 -9.28 10.03
CA SER A 93 -4.40 -9.91 11.35
C SER A 93 -4.40 -8.81 12.40
N ALA A 94 -5.24 -8.94 13.43
CA ALA A 94 -5.30 -7.97 14.53
C ALA A 94 -4.06 -8.02 15.44
N GLY A 95 -3.24 -9.06 15.32
CA GLY A 95 -2.02 -9.17 16.10
C GLY A 95 -2.27 -9.61 17.53
N GLU A 96 -1.27 -9.38 18.38
CA GLU A 96 -1.28 -9.86 19.77
C GLU A 96 -2.37 -9.21 20.64
N ASP A 97 -2.68 -7.94 20.40
CA ASP A 97 -3.66 -7.17 21.16
C ASP A 97 -5.12 -7.43 20.75
N LYS A 98 -5.32 -8.21 19.67
CA LYS A 98 -6.61 -8.62 19.12
C LYS A 98 -7.53 -7.44 18.76
N SER A 99 -6.94 -6.25 18.56
CA SER A 99 -7.66 -5.01 18.37
C SER A 99 -7.30 -4.41 17.02
N TRP A 100 -8.29 -4.27 16.14
CA TRP A 100 -8.09 -3.69 14.82
C TRP A 100 -7.79 -2.19 14.86
N GLY A 101 -6.97 -1.73 13.93
CA GLY A 101 -6.55 -0.34 13.78
C GLY A 101 -5.42 0.06 14.72
N THR A 102 -4.70 -0.91 15.30
CA THR A 102 -3.58 -0.65 16.20
C THR A 102 -2.24 -0.85 15.49
N LYS A 103 -1.15 -0.60 16.20
CA LYS A 103 0.21 -0.81 15.70
C LYS A 103 0.57 -2.29 15.53
N ASP A 104 -0.20 -3.18 16.17
CA ASP A 104 0.05 -4.61 16.21
C ASP A 104 -0.64 -5.33 15.03
N ASP A 105 -1.47 -4.60 14.28
CA ASP A 105 -2.04 -5.06 13.02
C ASP A 105 -0.95 -5.45 12.02
N ILE A 106 -1.10 -6.64 11.45
CA ILE A 106 -0.24 -7.16 10.39
C ILE A 106 -1.06 -7.23 9.12
N GLN A 107 -0.49 -6.76 8.01
CA GLN A 107 -1.13 -6.77 6.71
C GLN A 107 -0.22 -7.40 5.65
N VAL A 108 -0.82 -8.22 4.78
CA VAL A 108 -0.21 -8.74 3.56
C VAL A 108 -1.09 -8.35 2.38
N SER A 109 -0.50 -7.80 1.32
CA SER A 109 -1.26 -7.34 0.16
C SER A 109 -0.80 -7.95 -1.17
N LYS A 110 -1.74 -8.15 -2.09
CA LYS A 110 -1.52 -8.51 -3.50
C LYS A 110 -2.24 -7.52 -4.41
N MET A 111 -1.79 -7.39 -5.65
CA MET A 111 -2.33 -6.43 -6.61
C MET A 111 -2.48 -7.06 -7.98
N GLN A 112 -3.63 -6.84 -8.60
CA GLN A 112 -3.95 -7.28 -9.95
C GLN A 112 -4.33 -6.08 -10.81
N ILE A 113 -3.87 -6.07 -12.05
CA ILE A 113 -4.20 -5.01 -13.00
C ILE A 113 -5.57 -5.32 -13.60
N ASN A 114 -6.50 -4.37 -13.46
CA ASN A 114 -7.84 -4.49 -13.98
C ASN A 114 -7.90 -3.98 -15.43
N ALA A 115 -8.06 -4.89 -16.38
CA ALA A 115 -8.17 -4.54 -17.80
C ALA A 115 -9.37 -3.63 -18.10
N LYS A 116 -10.44 -3.69 -17.27
CA LYS A 116 -11.60 -2.79 -17.39
C LYS A 116 -11.21 -1.34 -17.10
N GLY A 117 -10.39 -1.10 -16.09
CA GLY A 117 -9.92 0.23 -15.69
C GLY A 117 -9.00 0.88 -16.73
N ILE A 118 -8.22 0.08 -17.46
CA ILE A 118 -7.40 0.58 -18.57
C ILE A 118 -8.29 1.17 -19.68
N GLY A 119 -9.39 0.49 -20.02
CA GLY A 119 -10.33 0.97 -21.04
C GLY A 119 -11.09 2.24 -20.64
N GLU A 120 -11.38 2.43 -19.34
CA GLU A 120 -12.05 3.63 -18.82
C GLU A 120 -11.07 4.81 -18.70
N GLY A 121 -9.85 4.59 -18.20
CA GLY A 121 -8.82 5.63 -18.06
C GLY A 121 -8.34 6.20 -19.40
N VAL A 122 -8.21 5.37 -20.43
CA VAL A 122 -7.87 5.86 -21.79
C VAL A 122 -9.01 6.70 -22.37
N LYS A 123 -10.28 6.35 -22.11
CA LYS A 123 -11.43 7.11 -22.61
C LYS A 123 -11.54 8.48 -21.96
N GLU A 124 -11.35 8.57 -20.64
CA GLU A 124 -11.38 9.87 -19.95
C GLU A 124 -10.26 10.79 -20.43
N HIS A 125 -9.04 10.29 -20.56
CA HIS A 125 -7.93 11.11 -21.01
C HIS A 125 -8.08 11.55 -22.48
N THR A 126 -8.59 10.66 -23.33
CA THR A 126 -8.87 10.98 -24.74
C THR A 126 -10.01 11.99 -24.86
N ALA A 127 -11.07 11.87 -24.06
CA ALA A 127 -12.19 12.80 -24.05
C ALA A 127 -11.77 14.20 -23.57
N GLU A 128 -10.90 14.27 -22.56
CA GLU A 128 -10.40 15.53 -22.03
C GLU A 128 -9.45 16.23 -23.01
N VAL A 129 -8.56 15.47 -23.66
CA VAL A 129 -7.68 15.97 -24.72
C VAL A 129 -8.50 16.42 -25.93
N ALA A 130 -9.48 15.64 -26.38
CA ALA A 130 -10.36 16.02 -27.49
C ALA A 130 -11.14 17.31 -27.18
N LYS A 131 -11.65 17.46 -25.95
CA LYS A 131 -12.36 18.66 -25.52
C LYS A 131 -11.45 19.89 -25.47
N LYS A 132 -10.23 19.76 -24.96
CA LYS A 132 -9.24 20.86 -24.94
C LYS A 132 -8.80 21.25 -26.35
N THR A 133 -8.56 20.28 -27.23
CA THR A 133 -8.22 20.54 -28.64
C THR A 133 -9.36 21.22 -29.39
N ALA A 134 -10.60 20.75 -29.22
CA ALA A 134 -11.77 21.38 -29.83
C ALA A 134 -11.98 22.82 -29.31
N GLN A 135 -11.83 23.05 -28.01
CA GLN A 135 -11.91 24.40 -27.43
C GLN A 135 -10.79 25.31 -27.94
N GLY A 136 -9.56 24.80 -28.07
CA GLY A 136 -8.43 25.53 -28.64
C GLY A 136 -8.68 25.95 -30.09
N TYR A 137 -9.20 25.04 -30.91
CA TYR A 137 -9.49 25.28 -32.33
C TYR A 137 -10.64 26.28 -32.55
N VAL A 138 -11.71 26.18 -31.75
CA VAL A 138 -12.81 27.16 -31.80
C VAL A 138 -12.34 28.54 -31.37
N LYS A 139 -11.46 28.61 -30.37
CA LYS A 139 -10.91 29.88 -29.89
C LYS A 139 -9.97 30.52 -30.91
N SER A 140 -9.11 29.73 -31.57
CA SER A 140 -8.23 30.22 -32.65
C SER A 140 -9.03 30.73 -33.85
N LEU A 141 -10.08 30.01 -34.27
CA LEU A 141 -10.96 30.46 -35.34
C LEU A 141 -11.67 31.78 -34.97
N LYS A 142 -12.20 31.89 -33.74
CA LYS A 142 -12.89 33.11 -33.30
C LYS A 142 -11.95 34.32 -33.23
N GLU A 143 -10.68 34.11 -32.86
CA GLU A 143 -9.66 35.17 -32.88
C GLU A 143 -9.24 35.57 -34.30
N GLU A 144 -9.16 34.62 -35.24
CA GLU A 144 -8.92 34.93 -36.66
C GLU A 144 -10.07 35.70 -37.29
N PHE A 145 -11.33 35.31 -37.04
CA PHE A 145 -12.50 36.04 -37.53
C PHE A 145 -12.59 37.45 -36.95
N LYS A 146 -12.29 37.62 -35.65
CA LYS A 146 -12.30 38.95 -35.02
C LYS A 146 -11.22 39.87 -35.62
N LYS A 147 -10.02 39.36 -35.87
CA LYS A 147 -8.95 40.10 -36.54
C LYS A 147 -9.25 40.40 -38.01
N SER A 148 -10.02 39.53 -38.69
CA SER A 148 -10.43 39.73 -40.08
C SER A 148 -11.49 40.82 -40.25
N ASP A 149 -12.38 41.02 -39.26
CA ASP A 149 -13.39 42.09 -39.30
C ASP A 149 -12.82 43.46 -38.88
N GLU A 150 -11.85 43.49 -37.96
CA GLU A 150 -11.17 44.73 -37.54
C GLU A 150 -10.22 45.32 -38.62
N ASN A 151 -9.88 44.56 -39.65
CA ASN A 151 -8.93 44.96 -40.71
C ASN A 151 -9.59 45.13 -42.09
N LYS A 152 -10.91 45.34 -42.13
CA LYS A 152 -11.67 45.56 -43.37
C LYS A 152 -11.65 47.07 -43.72
N PRO A 153 -11.07 47.48 -44.86
CA PRO A 153 -11.07 48.88 -45.32
C PRO A 153 -12.45 49.36 -45.75
#